data_AF-A0A7C6TW75-F1
#
_entry.id   AF-A0A7C6TW75-F1
#
_cell.length_a   1.000
_cell.length_b   1.000
_cell.length_c   1.000
_cell.angle_alpha   90.00
_cell.angle_beta   90.00
_cell.angle_gamma   90.00
#
_symmetry.space_group_name_H-M   'P 1'
#
loop_
_entity.id
_entity.type
_entity.pdbx_description
1 polymer ?
#
loop_
_entity_poly.entity_id
_entity_poly.type
_entity_poly.pdbx_seq_one_letter_code
_entity_poly.pdbx_strand_id
1 'polypeptide(L)'
;MTGSDDIYGVGNYTVGIQDENDKLLWVLYMIDSNNRAYYTVNGKIKECEDHIRTDQIEWYRETSDQIKQAHGPVPAMAFFHIPLPEYTDAWLFEPCLGDRGEHVTAATLNSGFFAAAMEQGDIKGMFVGHDHTNSFAANVFGITLHCCRCTSYEVPIGDTPRGGRMITLMPDGTFESYTLLHVRSDLQKEGEPKAYRQHETYSAPYYNRFQFCLPENK
;
A
#
# COMPACT_ATOMS: atom_id res chain seq x y z
N MET A 1 -4.43 -20.21 -3.80
CA MET A 1 -5.84 -19.84 -3.62
C MET A 1 -6.26 -19.13 -4.89
N THR A 2 -7.18 -19.72 -5.66
CA THR A 2 -7.86 -19.01 -6.76
C THR A 2 -8.84 -18.05 -6.11
N GLY A 3 -8.92 -16.81 -6.60
CA GLY A 3 -9.84 -15.79 -6.08
C GLY A 3 -11.30 -16.20 -6.25
N SER A 4 -12.23 -15.34 -5.83
CA SER A 4 -13.64 -15.52 -6.21
C SER A 4 -13.73 -15.49 -7.74
N ASP A 5 -14.19 -16.59 -8.35
CA ASP A 5 -14.30 -16.72 -9.82
C ASP A 5 -15.34 -15.75 -10.41
N ASP A 6 -16.15 -15.11 -9.55
CA ASP A 6 -17.28 -14.25 -9.92
C ASP A 6 -16.98 -12.73 -9.82
N ILE A 7 -15.74 -12.33 -9.53
CA ILE A 7 -15.34 -10.90 -9.47
C ILE A 7 -14.27 -10.57 -10.50
N TYR A 8 -14.31 -9.33 -11.00
CA TYR A 8 -13.38 -8.85 -12.02
C TYR A 8 -11.91 -8.90 -11.55
N GLY A 9 -11.02 -9.12 -12.52
CA GLY A 9 -9.59 -9.22 -12.28
C GLY A 9 -9.16 -10.64 -11.86
N VAL A 10 -7.87 -10.79 -11.58
CA VAL A 10 -7.26 -12.05 -11.12
C VAL A 10 -6.42 -11.81 -9.89
N GLY A 11 -6.49 -12.73 -8.92
CA GLY A 11 -5.67 -12.61 -7.71
C GLY A 11 -6.28 -11.70 -6.64
N ASN A 12 -7.59 -11.50 -6.64
CA ASN A 12 -8.33 -11.01 -5.48
C ASN A 12 -8.45 -12.14 -4.43
N TYR A 13 -7.77 -12.03 -3.29
CA TYR A 13 -7.85 -13.01 -2.20
C TYR A 13 -7.42 -12.43 -0.86
N THR A 14 -7.67 -13.16 0.22
CA THR A 14 -7.22 -12.80 1.56
C THR A 14 -6.12 -13.75 2.07
N VAL A 15 -5.24 -13.22 2.91
CA VAL A 15 -4.28 -14.00 3.69
C VAL A 15 -4.50 -13.67 5.16
N GLY A 16 -4.86 -14.68 5.96
CA GLY A 16 -4.95 -14.55 7.41
C GLY A 16 -3.58 -14.76 8.07
N ILE A 17 -3.21 -13.89 9.00
CA ILE A 17 -2.06 -14.07 9.89
C ILE A 17 -2.59 -14.54 11.23
N GLN A 18 -2.15 -15.71 11.68
CA GLN A 18 -2.61 -16.36 12.91
C GLN A 18 -1.48 -16.47 13.92
N ASP A 19 -1.83 -16.53 15.21
CA ASP A 19 -0.90 -16.92 16.27
C ASP A 19 -0.73 -18.44 16.36
N GLU A 20 0.09 -18.91 17.32
CA GLU A 20 0.32 -20.33 17.55
C GLU A 20 -0.92 -21.13 18.01
N ASN A 21 -2.03 -20.45 18.34
CA ASN A 21 -3.30 -21.05 18.78
C ASN A 21 -4.39 -20.89 17.70
N ASP A 22 -4.01 -20.65 16.44
CA ASP A 22 -4.88 -20.43 15.29
C ASP A 22 -5.81 -19.20 15.41
N LYS A 23 -5.56 -18.29 16.36
CA LYS A 23 -6.32 -17.05 16.48
C LYS A 23 -5.92 -16.10 15.36
N LEU A 24 -6.91 -15.66 14.59
CA LEU A 24 -6.71 -14.66 13.54
C LEU A 24 -6.31 -13.30 14.15
N LEU A 25 -5.12 -12.82 13.83
CA LEU A 25 -4.56 -11.55 14.29
C LEU A 25 -4.67 -10.44 13.25
N TRP A 26 -4.44 -10.76 11.98
CA TRP A 26 -4.48 -9.81 10.86
C TRP A 26 -5.04 -10.43 9.59
N VAL A 27 -5.58 -9.58 8.72
CA VAL A 27 -5.98 -9.95 7.36
C VAL A 27 -5.22 -9.12 6.35
N LEU A 28 -4.67 -9.74 5.32
CA LEU A 28 -4.09 -9.06 4.18
C LEU A 28 -5.03 -9.24 2.98
N TYR A 29 -5.59 -8.15 2.48
CA TYR A 29 -6.33 -8.12 1.24
C TYR A 29 -5.37 -7.93 0.08
N MET A 30 -5.31 -8.91 -0.82
CA MET A 30 -4.62 -8.82 -2.10
C MET A 30 -5.68 -8.51 -3.15
N ILE A 31 -5.57 -7.34 -3.78
CA ILE A 31 -6.61 -6.83 -4.68
C ILE A 31 -5.98 -6.52 -6.05
N ASP A 32 -6.64 -7.01 -7.10
CA ASP A 32 -6.27 -6.66 -8.46
C ASP A 32 -6.76 -5.23 -8.77
N SER A 33 -5.86 -4.26 -8.79
CA SER A 33 -6.17 -2.90 -9.26
C SER A 33 -6.32 -2.81 -10.78
N ASN A 34 -6.33 -3.94 -11.48
CA ASN A 34 -6.48 -4.08 -12.91
C ASN A 34 -5.28 -3.49 -13.67
N ASN A 35 -5.49 -3.07 -14.93
CA ASN A 35 -4.42 -2.57 -15.79
C ASN A 35 -4.84 -1.31 -16.53
N ARG A 36 -5.52 -1.46 -17.68
CA ARG A 36 -5.97 -0.34 -18.51
C ARG A 36 -7.49 -0.31 -18.63
N ALA A 37 -8.04 0.89 -18.52
CA ALA A 37 -9.43 1.18 -18.82
C ALA A 37 -9.55 2.05 -20.08
N TYR A 38 -10.64 1.86 -20.82
CA TYR A 38 -10.93 2.59 -22.05
C TYR A 38 -12.30 3.25 -21.94
N TYR A 39 -12.33 4.59 -21.93
CA TYR A 39 -13.56 5.37 -21.81
C TYR A 39 -13.81 6.20 -23.07
N THR A 40 -15.07 6.34 -23.47
CA THR A 40 -15.45 7.27 -24.54
C THR A 40 -15.74 8.64 -23.95
N VAL A 41 -14.88 9.62 -24.24
CA VAL A 41 -15.02 11.01 -23.78
C VAL A 41 -15.09 11.91 -25.02
N ASN A 42 -16.18 12.66 -25.17
CA ASN A 42 -16.42 13.53 -26.33
C ASN A 42 -16.27 12.80 -27.69
N GLY A 43 -16.76 11.56 -27.76
CA GLY A 43 -16.69 10.72 -28.96
C GLY A 43 -15.31 10.14 -29.29
N LYS A 44 -14.33 10.26 -28.39
CA LYS A 44 -12.98 9.67 -28.54
C LYS A 44 -12.72 8.65 -27.44
N ILE A 45 -12.10 7.54 -27.79
CA ILE A 45 -11.60 6.56 -26.82
C ILE A 45 -10.36 7.16 -26.13
N LYS A 46 -10.39 7.22 -24.81
CA LYS A 46 -9.27 7.58 -23.95
C LYS A 46 -8.88 6.36 -23.15
N GLU A 47 -7.61 5.98 -23.26
CA GLU A 47 -6.97 4.99 -22.40
C GLU A 47 -6.46 5.66 -21.11
N CYS A 48 -6.59 4.96 -19.98
CA CYS A 48 -6.08 5.40 -18.70
C CYS A 48 -5.82 4.21 -17.76
N GLU A 49 -5.22 4.49 -16.60
CA GLU A 49 -5.14 3.48 -15.54
C GLU A 49 -6.54 3.07 -15.10
N ASP A 50 -6.75 1.76 -14.95
CA ASP A 50 -7.99 1.21 -14.43
C ASP A 50 -8.09 1.41 -12.91
N HIS A 51 -9.22 1.03 -12.33
CA HIS A 51 -9.56 1.22 -10.92
C HIS A 51 -10.02 -0.10 -10.32
N ILE A 52 -9.98 -0.21 -9.00
CA ILE A 52 -10.64 -1.32 -8.28
C ILE A 52 -12.15 -1.18 -8.50
N ARG A 53 -12.76 -2.18 -9.13
CA ARG A 53 -14.14 -2.09 -9.62
C ARG A 53 -15.15 -2.36 -8.52
N THR A 54 -16.40 -1.99 -8.78
CA THR A 54 -17.49 -2.08 -7.80
C THR A 54 -17.68 -3.47 -7.23
N ASP A 55 -17.64 -4.52 -8.05
CA ASP A 55 -17.75 -5.92 -7.61
C ASP A 55 -16.57 -6.35 -6.72
N GLN A 56 -15.37 -5.87 -6.97
CA GLN A 56 -14.21 -6.07 -6.11
C GLN A 56 -14.36 -5.34 -4.76
N ILE A 57 -14.95 -4.13 -4.77
CA ILE A 57 -15.26 -3.37 -3.55
C ILE A 57 -16.33 -4.08 -2.73
N GLU A 58 -17.40 -4.58 -3.37
CA GLU A 58 -18.45 -5.34 -2.69
C GLU A 58 -17.89 -6.64 -2.12
N TRP A 59 -17.05 -7.37 -2.86
CA TRP A 59 -16.36 -8.53 -2.32
C TRP A 59 -15.53 -8.21 -1.08
N TYR A 60 -14.80 -7.09 -1.07
CA TYR A 60 -14.07 -6.64 0.11
C TYR A 60 -15.02 -6.38 1.29
N ARG A 61 -16.12 -5.64 1.09
CA ARG A 61 -17.11 -5.34 2.13
C ARG A 61 -17.69 -6.61 2.73
N GLU A 62 -18.17 -7.52 1.88
CA GLU A 62 -18.73 -8.81 2.29
C GLU A 62 -17.71 -9.66 3.04
N THR A 63 -16.46 -9.69 2.56
CA THR A 63 -15.38 -10.44 3.22
C THR A 63 -15.04 -9.86 4.59
N SER A 64 -14.94 -8.53 4.71
CA SER A 64 -14.73 -7.84 5.99
C SER A 64 -15.84 -8.15 6.99
N ASP A 65 -17.11 -8.07 6.56
CA ASP A 65 -18.26 -8.35 7.42
C ASP A 65 -18.28 -9.81 7.88
N GLN A 66 -17.98 -10.76 6.99
CA GLN A 66 -17.89 -12.19 7.34
C GLN A 66 -16.77 -12.48 8.35
N ILE A 67 -15.58 -11.89 8.15
CA ILE A 67 -14.46 -12.03 9.08
C ILE A 67 -14.83 -11.42 10.44
N LYS A 68 -15.42 -10.24 10.45
CA LYS A 68 -15.87 -9.57 11.67
C LYS A 68 -16.93 -10.38 12.41
N GLN A 69 -17.84 -11.03 11.70
CA GLN A 69 -18.86 -11.91 12.28
C GLN A 69 -18.24 -13.17 12.90
N ALA A 70 -17.23 -13.77 12.25
CA ALA A 70 -16.61 -15.01 12.68
C ALA A 70 -15.57 -14.82 13.80
N HIS A 71 -14.80 -13.73 13.78
CA HIS A 71 -13.62 -13.52 14.63
C HIS A 71 -13.70 -12.27 15.51
N GLY A 72 -14.75 -11.45 15.37
CA GLY A 72 -14.77 -10.08 15.92
C GLY A 72 -13.93 -9.11 15.07
N PRO A 73 -13.74 -7.85 15.51
CA PRO A 73 -12.91 -6.90 14.77
C PRO A 73 -11.46 -7.39 14.63
N VAL A 74 -11.00 -7.57 13.39
CA VAL A 74 -9.63 -7.94 13.06
C VAL A 74 -9.02 -6.84 12.20
N PRO A 75 -7.83 -6.30 12.55
CA PRO A 75 -7.16 -5.28 11.76
C PRO A 75 -6.64 -5.86 10.43
N ALA A 76 -6.58 -5.03 9.40
CA ALA A 76 -6.22 -5.47 8.06
C ALA A 76 -5.25 -4.53 7.34
N MET A 77 -4.65 -5.05 6.27
CA MET A 77 -3.86 -4.30 5.28
C MET A 77 -4.40 -4.58 3.88
N ALA A 78 -4.29 -3.61 2.97
CA ALA A 78 -4.60 -3.83 1.56
C ALA A 78 -3.35 -3.64 0.68
N PHE A 79 -3.18 -4.53 -0.30
CA PHE A 79 -2.10 -4.50 -1.27
C PHE A 79 -2.69 -4.55 -2.67
N PHE A 80 -2.31 -3.59 -3.50
CA PHE A 80 -2.74 -3.47 -4.89
C PHE A 80 -1.71 -2.68 -5.70
N HIS A 81 -1.73 -2.76 -7.03
CA HIS A 81 -0.62 -2.24 -7.83
C HIS A 81 -0.74 -0.74 -8.13
N ILE A 82 -1.85 -0.33 -8.73
CA ILE A 82 -2.12 1.05 -9.19
C ILE A 82 -2.63 1.89 -8.01
N PRO A 83 -2.04 3.06 -7.72
CA PRO A 83 -2.50 3.95 -6.66
C PRO A 83 -3.96 4.39 -6.82
N LEU A 84 -4.66 4.55 -5.71
CA LEU A 84 -5.96 5.23 -5.69
C LEU A 84 -5.77 6.74 -5.92
N PRO A 85 -6.81 7.47 -6.37
CA PRO A 85 -6.77 8.93 -6.43
C PRO A 85 -6.32 9.60 -5.11
N GLU A 86 -6.67 9.01 -3.98
CA GLU A 86 -6.30 9.48 -2.64
C GLU A 86 -4.79 9.52 -2.39
N TYR A 87 -3.97 8.77 -3.14
CA TYR A 87 -2.51 8.88 -3.06
C TYR A 87 -2.00 10.20 -3.65
N THR A 88 -2.65 10.69 -4.70
CA THR A 88 -2.35 12.02 -5.27
C THR A 88 -2.74 13.10 -4.28
N ASP A 89 -3.94 13.00 -3.70
CA ASP A 89 -4.42 13.95 -2.70
C ASP A 89 -3.54 13.96 -1.45
N ALA A 90 -3.13 12.78 -0.96
CA ALA A 90 -2.23 12.65 0.18
C ALA A 90 -0.92 13.39 -0.05
N TRP A 91 -0.30 13.23 -1.21
CA TRP A 91 0.94 13.95 -1.53
C TRP A 91 0.75 15.48 -1.61
N LEU A 92 -0.43 15.94 -2.05
CA LEU A 92 -0.70 17.37 -2.21
C LEU A 92 -1.11 18.06 -0.91
N PHE A 93 -1.81 17.35 -0.02
CA PHE A 93 -2.51 17.97 1.10
C PHE A 93 -2.10 17.45 2.48
N GLU A 94 -1.45 16.29 2.56
CA GLU A 94 -1.04 15.68 3.84
C GLU A 94 0.47 15.74 4.08
N PRO A 95 0.91 15.77 5.34
CA PRO A 95 2.31 15.55 5.68
C PRO A 95 2.77 14.16 5.23
N CYS A 96 3.69 14.12 4.26
CA CYS A 96 4.29 12.89 3.77
C CYS A 96 5.67 12.65 4.39
N LEU A 97 5.95 11.40 4.74
CA LEU A 97 7.31 10.90 4.98
C LEU A 97 7.83 10.25 3.70
N GLY A 98 9.14 10.34 3.47
CA GLY A 98 9.78 9.72 2.31
C GLY A 98 9.90 10.66 1.11
N ASP A 99 9.99 10.08 -0.08
CA ASP A 99 10.27 10.80 -1.31
C ASP A 99 9.29 10.43 -2.44
N ARG A 100 8.98 11.43 -3.27
CA ARG A 100 8.22 11.26 -4.50
C ARG A 100 9.14 11.50 -5.69
N GLY A 101 9.68 10.42 -6.24
CA GLY A 101 10.57 10.44 -7.40
C GLY A 101 9.87 10.74 -8.73
N GLU A 102 8.56 10.47 -8.83
CA GLU A 102 7.79 10.68 -10.05
C GLU A 102 6.32 11.08 -9.78
N HIS A 103 5.57 11.37 -10.84
CA HIS A 103 4.14 11.64 -10.69
C HIS A 103 3.42 10.41 -10.12
N VAL A 104 2.40 10.62 -9.28
CA VAL A 104 1.59 9.51 -8.79
C VAL A 104 0.64 9.10 -9.91
N THR A 105 0.84 7.92 -10.49
CA THR A 105 0.05 7.45 -11.64
C THR A 105 -1.20 6.73 -11.15
N ALA A 106 -2.08 7.49 -10.49
CA ALA A 106 -3.30 6.97 -9.88
C ALA A 106 -4.35 6.55 -10.90
N ALA A 107 -5.24 5.65 -10.47
CA ALA A 107 -6.47 5.29 -11.18
C ALA A 107 -7.23 6.57 -11.59
N THR A 108 -7.69 6.63 -12.84
CA THR A 108 -8.34 7.87 -13.35
C THR A 108 -9.74 8.08 -12.79
N LEU A 109 -10.45 6.99 -12.47
CA LEU A 109 -11.76 7.05 -11.84
C LEU A 109 -11.63 6.71 -10.35
N ASN A 110 -12.22 7.53 -9.49
CA ASN A 110 -12.43 7.15 -8.10
C ASN A 110 -13.72 6.31 -7.99
N SER A 111 -13.56 5.03 -7.71
CA SER A 111 -14.67 4.09 -7.51
C SER A 111 -15.15 3.98 -6.07
N GLY A 112 -14.49 4.64 -5.11
CA GLY A 112 -14.87 4.65 -3.70
C GLY A 112 -14.26 3.54 -2.85
N PHE A 113 -13.18 2.86 -3.29
CA PHE A 113 -12.53 1.83 -2.47
C PHE A 113 -11.97 2.39 -1.15
N PHE A 114 -11.37 3.60 -1.16
CA PHE A 114 -10.91 4.24 0.07
C PHE A 114 -12.07 4.56 1.03
N ALA A 115 -13.20 5.05 0.49
CA ALA A 115 -14.40 5.28 1.28
C ALA A 115 -14.95 3.98 1.89
N ALA A 116 -14.98 2.88 1.12
CA ALA A 116 -15.36 1.57 1.61
C ALA A 116 -14.46 1.10 2.75
N ALA A 117 -13.15 1.31 2.63
CA ALA A 117 -12.18 0.96 3.68
C ALA A 117 -12.39 1.76 4.96
N MET A 118 -12.68 3.06 4.83
CA MET A 118 -13.01 3.93 5.95
C MET A 118 -14.30 3.49 6.67
N GLU A 119 -15.33 3.09 5.92
CA GLU A 119 -16.61 2.63 6.47
C GLU A 119 -16.50 1.28 7.19
N GLN A 120 -15.72 0.35 6.65
CA GLN A 120 -15.47 -0.97 7.26
C GLN A 120 -14.55 -0.86 8.49
N GLY A 121 -13.54 0.01 8.44
CA GLY A 121 -12.69 0.38 9.58
C GLY A 121 -11.64 -0.66 9.99
N ASP A 122 -11.51 -1.75 9.25
CA ASP A 122 -10.54 -2.82 9.48
C ASP A 122 -9.15 -2.47 8.92
N ILE A 123 -9.08 -1.91 7.70
CA ILE A 123 -7.82 -1.57 7.01
C ILE A 123 -7.08 -0.44 7.75
N LYS A 124 -5.82 -0.70 8.12
CA LYS A 124 -4.91 0.25 8.79
C LYS A 124 -3.86 0.83 7.86
N GLY A 125 -3.52 0.10 6.79
CA GLY A 125 -2.54 0.53 5.81
C GLY A 125 -2.85 0.00 4.42
N MET A 126 -2.56 0.82 3.41
CA MET A 126 -2.68 0.46 2.00
C MET A 126 -1.33 0.59 1.32
N PHE A 127 -0.91 -0.42 0.57
CA PHE A 127 0.42 -0.51 -0.02
C PHE A 127 0.31 -0.66 -1.53
N VAL A 128 0.97 0.25 -2.25
CA VAL A 128 0.97 0.30 -3.71
C VAL A 128 2.37 0.32 -4.29
N GLY A 129 2.45 -0.11 -5.55
CA GLY A 129 3.64 0.01 -6.37
C GLY A 129 3.35 0.92 -7.56
N HIS A 130 3.57 0.39 -8.77
CA HIS A 130 3.38 1.03 -10.07
C HIS A 130 4.35 2.18 -10.37
N ASP A 131 4.42 3.16 -9.48
CA ASP A 131 5.39 4.25 -9.56
C ASP A 131 6.71 3.80 -8.91
N HIS A 132 7.65 3.39 -9.76
CA HIS A 132 8.87 2.70 -9.37
C HIS A 132 9.83 3.48 -8.45
N THR A 133 9.78 4.80 -8.48
CA THR A 133 10.65 5.72 -7.75
C THR A 133 9.94 6.42 -6.59
N ASN A 134 8.62 6.24 -6.47
CA ASN A 134 7.87 6.76 -5.33
C ASN A 134 8.09 5.88 -4.09
N SER A 135 8.39 6.53 -2.98
CA SER A 135 8.73 5.89 -1.72
C SER A 135 8.32 6.79 -0.56
N PHE A 136 7.03 7.10 -0.49
CA PHE A 136 6.48 7.95 0.55
C PHE A 136 5.33 7.26 1.27
N ALA A 137 4.99 7.81 2.43
CA ALA A 137 3.81 7.41 3.16
C ALA A 137 3.13 8.59 3.84
N ALA A 138 1.80 8.55 3.90
CA ALA A 138 0.97 9.59 4.48
C ALA A 138 -0.20 8.97 5.24
N ASN A 139 -0.58 9.56 6.37
CA ASN A 139 -1.79 9.14 7.09
C ASN A 139 -2.97 9.97 6.59
N VAL A 140 -3.97 9.29 6.01
CA VAL A 140 -5.19 9.91 5.47
C VAL A 140 -6.36 9.36 6.28
N PHE A 141 -6.99 10.21 7.08
CA PHE A 141 -8.11 9.84 7.95
C PHE A 141 -7.90 8.57 8.81
N GLY A 142 -6.66 8.29 9.23
CA GLY A 142 -6.33 7.12 10.05
C GLY A 142 -5.89 5.88 9.27
N ILE A 143 -5.96 5.88 7.94
CA ILE A 143 -5.36 4.84 7.08
C ILE A 143 -4.03 5.36 6.56
N THR A 144 -2.94 4.60 6.75
CA THR A 144 -1.64 5.00 6.19
C THR A 144 -1.48 4.49 4.77
N LEU A 145 -1.37 5.41 3.81
CA LEU A 145 -1.12 5.14 2.40
C LEU A 145 0.39 5.06 2.16
N HIS A 146 0.89 3.93 1.67
CA HIS A 146 2.30 3.68 1.38
C HIS A 146 2.54 3.47 -0.11
N CYS A 147 3.32 4.35 -0.72
CA CYS A 147 3.97 4.08 -2.00
C CYS A 147 5.27 3.30 -1.76
N CYS A 148 5.45 2.22 -2.51
CA CYS A 148 6.59 1.32 -2.39
C CYS A 148 7.43 1.35 -3.67
N ARG A 149 8.69 1.73 -3.51
CA ARG A 149 9.65 1.76 -4.63
C ARG A 149 9.92 0.37 -5.20
N CYS A 150 10.41 0.37 -6.43
CA CYS A 150 10.77 -0.84 -7.16
C CYS A 150 12.00 -1.55 -6.56
N THR A 151 11.86 -2.86 -6.35
CA THR A 151 12.95 -3.74 -5.92
C THR A 151 13.80 -4.24 -7.11
N SER A 152 13.21 -4.39 -8.29
CA SER A 152 13.85 -5.03 -9.44
C SER A 152 14.89 -4.12 -10.10
N TYR A 153 16.00 -4.70 -10.56
CA TYR A 153 17.00 -4.02 -11.40
C TYR A 153 16.69 -4.07 -12.90
N GLU A 154 15.70 -4.86 -13.31
CA GLU A 154 15.30 -4.98 -14.72
C GLU A 154 14.52 -3.75 -15.21
N VAL A 155 13.95 -2.98 -14.28
CA VAL A 155 13.22 -1.74 -14.57
C VAL A 155 14.20 -0.56 -14.60
N PRO A 156 14.32 0.17 -15.73
CA PRO A 156 15.26 1.27 -15.87
C PRO A 156 14.76 2.53 -15.15
N ILE A 157 15.17 2.74 -13.90
CA ILE A 157 14.85 3.95 -13.10
C ILE A 157 16.08 4.84 -12.83
N GLY A 158 17.13 4.67 -13.63
CA GLY A 158 18.41 5.34 -13.44
C GLY A 158 19.11 4.93 -12.15
N ASP A 159 19.69 5.90 -11.46
CA ASP A 159 20.50 5.70 -10.25
C ASP A 159 19.67 5.65 -8.96
N THR A 160 18.33 5.71 -9.05
CA THR A 160 17.45 5.66 -7.89
C THR A 160 17.70 4.37 -7.09
N PRO A 161 17.96 4.47 -5.77
CA PRO A 161 18.16 3.29 -4.94
C PRO A 161 16.98 2.34 -4.99
N ARG A 162 17.26 1.05 -5.18
CA ARG A 162 16.23 0.01 -5.09
C ARG A 162 15.85 -0.20 -3.64
N GLY A 163 14.70 -0.81 -3.42
CA GLY A 163 14.33 -1.14 -2.07
C GLY A 163 13.14 -2.05 -1.97
N GLY A 164 12.83 -2.39 -0.73
CA GLY A 164 11.63 -3.09 -0.35
C GLY A 164 11.00 -2.43 0.87
N ARG A 165 9.75 -2.80 1.15
CA ARG A 165 9.07 -2.38 2.36
C ARG A 165 9.06 -3.52 3.36
N MET A 166 9.52 -3.25 4.57
CA MET A 166 9.38 -4.16 5.71
C MET A 166 8.20 -3.71 6.55
N ILE A 167 7.28 -4.63 6.83
CA ILE A 167 6.06 -4.37 7.60
C ILE A 167 6.08 -5.31 8.81
N THR A 168 5.98 -4.75 10.01
CA THR A 168 5.88 -5.49 11.26
C THR A 168 4.46 -5.35 11.78
N LEU A 169 3.75 -6.45 11.93
CA LEU A 169 2.38 -6.49 12.44
C LEU A 169 2.40 -6.94 13.90
N MET A 170 1.78 -6.16 14.80
CA MET A 170 1.72 -6.48 16.23
C MET A 170 0.39 -7.15 16.59
N PRO A 171 0.35 -8.06 17.59
CA PRO A 171 -0.89 -8.73 18.01
C PRO A 171 -1.98 -7.80 18.57
N ASP A 172 -1.62 -6.57 18.97
CA ASP A 172 -2.56 -5.56 19.47
C ASP A 172 -3.25 -4.74 18.37
N GLY A 173 -2.95 -5.04 17.10
CA GLY A 173 -3.51 -4.36 15.94
C GLY A 173 -2.79 -3.09 15.53
N THR A 174 -1.62 -2.81 16.13
CA THR A 174 -0.68 -1.78 15.66
C THR A 174 0.33 -2.35 14.67
N PHE A 175 0.95 -1.50 13.85
CA PHE A 175 1.97 -1.94 12.89
C PHE A 175 3.05 -0.89 12.71
N GLU A 176 4.23 -1.35 12.28
CA GLU A 176 5.34 -0.48 11.88
C GLU A 176 5.76 -0.80 10.45
N SER A 177 6.31 0.19 9.74
CA SER A 177 6.65 0.06 8.33
C SER A 177 7.93 0.83 8.00
N TYR A 178 8.86 0.21 7.28
CA TYR A 178 10.16 0.83 6.97
C TYR A 178 10.56 0.58 5.53
N THR A 179 11.11 1.61 4.90
CA THR A 179 11.76 1.46 3.59
C THR A 179 13.18 0.92 3.80
N LEU A 180 13.44 -0.25 3.23
CA LEU A 180 14.76 -0.85 3.14
C LEU A 180 15.38 -0.45 1.80
N LEU A 181 16.48 0.29 1.83
CA LEU A 181 17.16 0.72 0.62
C LEU A 181 18.38 -0.16 0.35
N HIS A 182 18.54 -0.54 -0.91
CA HIS A 182 19.68 -1.26 -1.44
C HIS A 182 20.32 -0.43 -2.54
N VAL A 183 21.53 0.05 -2.28
CA VAL A 183 22.33 0.81 -3.23
C VAL A 183 23.30 -0.16 -3.90
N ARG A 184 23.39 -0.11 -5.24
CA ARG A 184 24.38 -0.95 -5.94
C ARG A 184 25.79 -0.55 -5.53
N SER A 185 26.67 -1.53 -5.41
CA SER A 185 28.06 -1.31 -5.01
C SER A 185 28.85 -0.38 -5.94
N ASP A 186 28.49 -0.28 -7.22
CA ASP A 186 29.13 0.60 -8.20
C ASP A 186 28.62 2.06 -8.16
N LEU A 187 27.49 2.30 -7.52
CA LEU A 187 26.95 3.65 -7.25
C LEU A 187 27.26 4.11 -5.82
N GLN A 188 27.94 3.27 -5.04
CA GLN A 188 28.26 3.52 -3.65
C GLN A 188 29.38 4.55 -3.53
N LYS A 189 29.09 5.70 -2.93
CA LYS A 189 30.13 6.68 -2.57
C LYS A 189 30.93 6.17 -1.38
N GLU A 190 32.21 6.51 -1.34
CA GLU A 190 33.12 6.12 -0.26
C GLU A 190 32.56 6.65 1.08
N GLY A 191 32.27 5.74 2.01
CA GLY A 191 31.69 6.05 3.33
C GLY A 191 30.17 5.89 3.48
N GLU A 192 29.42 5.63 2.40
CA GLU A 192 27.96 5.40 2.50
C GLU A 192 27.60 3.92 2.77
N PRO A 193 26.57 3.63 3.60
CA PRO A 193 26.16 2.26 3.89
C PRO A 193 25.53 1.56 2.67
N LYS A 194 25.87 0.28 2.47
CA LYS A 194 25.34 -0.58 1.36
C LYS A 194 23.82 -0.73 1.38
N ALA A 195 23.25 -0.68 2.58
CA ALA A 195 21.83 -0.65 2.82
C ALA A 195 21.57 0.21 4.06
N TYR A 196 20.53 1.04 4.02
CA TYR A 196 20.10 1.81 5.18
C TYR A 196 18.58 1.74 5.34
N ARG A 197 18.13 1.87 6.58
CA ARG A 197 16.72 1.94 6.93
C ARG A 197 16.30 3.40 6.95
N GLN A 198 15.29 3.74 6.17
CA GLN A 198 14.54 4.97 6.38
C GLN A 198 13.39 4.63 7.33
N HIS A 199 13.52 5.07 8.59
CA HIS A 199 12.59 4.72 9.65
C HIS A 199 11.32 5.58 9.53
N GLU A 200 10.16 4.95 9.30
CA GLU A 200 8.86 5.60 9.27
C GLU A 200 7.96 4.93 10.32
N THR A 201 8.11 5.31 11.60
CA THR A 201 7.28 4.75 12.66
C THR A 201 5.87 5.34 12.59
N TYR A 202 4.87 4.49 12.44
CA TYR A 202 3.45 4.87 12.55
C TYR A 202 2.88 4.18 13.79
N SER A 203 2.78 4.88 14.91
CA SER A 203 2.02 4.36 16.06
C SER A 203 0.57 4.81 15.94
N ALA A 204 -0.32 3.91 15.50
CA ALA A 204 -1.74 4.06 15.82
C ALA A 204 -1.90 3.72 17.31
N PRO A 205 -2.26 4.69 18.18
CA PRO A 205 -3.70 4.94 18.38
C PRO A 205 -4.11 6.41 18.52
N TYR A 206 -3.20 7.38 18.53
CA TYR A 206 -3.56 8.80 18.71
C TYR A 206 -2.55 9.70 18.02
N TYR A 207 -3.04 10.53 17.09
CA TYR A 207 -2.44 11.73 16.53
C TYR A 207 -0.94 11.99 16.76
N ASN A 208 -0.21 12.12 15.64
CA ASN A 208 1.04 12.85 15.49
C ASN A 208 2.21 12.47 16.43
N ARG A 209 3.02 11.49 16.01
CA ARG A 209 4.49 11.58 16.14
C ARG A 209 5.19 10.90 14.97
N PHE A 210 5.55 11.71 13.98
CA PHE A 210 6.63 11.35 13.07
C PHE A 210 7.94 11.36 13.86
N GLN A 211 8.56 10.19 14.07
CA GLN A 211 9.84 10.12 14.77
C GLN A 211 10.91 9.61 13.81
N PHE A 212 11.79 10.52 13.39
CA PHE A 212 13.01 10.18 12.68
C PHE A 212 13.96 9.48 13.65
N CYS A 213 14.11 8.16 13.55
CA CYS A 213 15.25 7.47 14.16
C CYS A 213 16.31 7.29 13.07
N LEU A 214 17.40 8.05 13.17
CA LEU A 214 18.63 7.71 12.46
C LEU A 214 19.13 6.36 13.00
N PRO A 215 19.67 5.46 12.15
CA PRO A 215 20.26 4.22 12.65
C PRO A 215 21.40 4.55 13.60
N GLU A 216 21.36 4.01 14.81
CA GLU A 216 22.52 3.97 15.70
C GLU A 216 23.59 3.12 15.00
N ASN A 217 24.74 3.75 14.73
CA ASN A 217 25.93 3.04 14.28
C ASN A 217 26.31 2.00 15.34
N LYS A 218 26.23 0.71 14.99
CA LYS A 218 26.92 -0.37 15.71
C LYS A 218 28.24 -0.66 15.05
#